data_AF-A0A966JVK7-F1
#
_entry.id   AF-A0A966JVK7-F1
#
_cell.length_a   1.000
_cell.length_b   1.000
_cell.length_c   1.000
_cell.angle_alpha   90.00
_cell.angle_beta   90.00
_cell.angle_gamma   90.00
#
_symmetry.space_group_name_H-M   'P 1'
#
loop_
_entity.id
_entity.type
_entity.pdbx_description
1 polymer ?
#
loop_
_entity_poly.entity_id
_entity_poly.type
_entity_poly.pdbx_seq_one_letter_code
_entity_poly.pdbx_strand_id
1 'polypeptide(L)'
;MDSAHIDPDKLKMFSFVLYSQLAGAVTAGMVHLGDKLGLYRALASASNPMDSTDLAAACGLHERWVREWAYNQAAGRLISFSSLRSNPSAIDDDTFYLTPEQRAVLADESHPAFGMGMFHRLPQTMESLKRLPETFRTGVGYDYDSHGPEGAVGIERSFEPWNLANLLPVVLPAMPGLPARLAAGVAVADVGCGAGGAVLRMAREYPASRFVGYDISKYALARAHERLAESQLTNARFADPRTEPLPTDHSLHFVSTFDCIHDMTHPAAVMQAIRGALHDDGVWLLVDIKAHDGFAMNAEKNPMASLMYGVSVMSCLSSAMSTPDGAGLGTLG
;
A
#
# COMPACT_ATOMS: atom_id res chain seq x y z
N MET A 1 -36.29 3.26 31.51
CA MET A 1 -35.39 3.63 30.41
C MET A 1 -36.27 4.36 29.41
N ASP A 2 -36.17 5.68 29.36
CA ASP A 2 -36.89 6.48 28.37
C ASP A 2 -36.49 5.99 26.98
N SER A 3 -37.47 5.66 26.13
CA SER A 3 -37.22 5.48 24.71
C SER A 3 -36.83 6.84 24.15
N ALA A 4 -35.53 7.08 24.00
CA ALA A 4 -35.03 8.31 23.42
C ALA A 4 -35.76 8.59 22.09
N HIS A 5 -36.45 9.73 22.01
CA HIS A 5 -37.19 10.13 20.82
C HIS A 5 -36.22 10.20 19.63
N ILE A 6 -36.44 9.38 18.59
CA ILE A 6 -35.64 9.40 17.38
C ILE A 6 -36.00 10.63 16.56
N ASP A 7 -35.00 11.43 16.21
CA ASP A 7 -35.13 12.55 15.27
C ASP A 7 -35.09 12.02 13.83
N PRO A 8 -36.18 12.17 13.02
CA PRO A 8 -36.26 11.62 11.68
C PRO A 8 -35.18 12.13 10.71
N ASP A 9 -34.77 13.39 10.84
CA ASP A 9 -33.78 13.99 9.94
C ASP A 9 -32.38 13.49 10.29
N LYS A 10 -32.05 13.40 11.59
CA LYS A 10 -30.79 12.78 12.04
C LYS A 10 -30.71 11.31 11.66
N LEU A 11 -31.82 10.57 11.75
CA LEU A 11 -31.89 9.17 11.33
C LEU A 11 -31.60 9.02 9.83
N LYS A 12 -32.23 9.84 8.99
CA LYS A 12 -32.00 9.81 7.53
C LYS A 12 -30.54 10.11 7.20
N MET A 13 -29.95 11.10 7.87
CA MET A 13 -28.57 11.47 7.60
C MET A 13 -27.57 10.43 8.07
N PHE A 14 -27.79 9.85 9.24
CA PHE A 14 -26.97 8.75 9.70
C PHE A 14 -27.08 7.51 8.80
N SER A 15 -28.29 7.19 8.32
CA SER A 15 -28.50 6.11 7.34
C SER A 15 -27.71 6.36 6.06
N PHE A 16 -27.73 7.59 5.54
CA PHE A 16 -26.94 7.96 4.37
C PHE A 16 -25.44 7.75 4.61
N VAL A 17 -24.91 8.19 5.75
CA VAL A 17 -23.50 7.98 6.13
C VAL A 17 -23.14 6.49 6.11
N LEU A 18 -23.96 5.63 6.72
CA LEU A 18 -23.71 4.18 6.76
C LEU A 18 -23.71 3.56 5.35
N TYR A 19 -24.72 3.85 4.53
CA TYR A 19 -24.80 3.30 3.18
C TYR A 19 -23.72 3.86 2.23
N SER A 20 -23.21 5.07 2.47
CA SER A 20 -22.05 5.58 1.74
C SER A 20 -20.79 4.76 1.99
N GLN A 21 -20.60 4.20 3.19
CA GLN A 21 -19.48 3.29 3.47
C GLN A 21 -19.60 1.99 2.67
N LEU A 22 -20.81 1.40 2.62
CA LEU A 22 -21.06 0.21 1.82
C LEU A 22 -20.87 0.48 0.32
N ALA A 23 -21.36 1.62 -0.17
CA ALA A 23 -21.14 2.03 -1.55
C ALA A 23 -19.64 2.18 -1.86
N GLY A 24 -18.87 2.78 -0.95
CA GLY A 24 -17.41 2.87 -1.03
C GLY A 24 -16.73 1.50 -1.08
N ALA A 25 -17.10 0.57 -0.20
CA ALA A 25 -16.53 -0.78 -0.16
C ALA A 25 -16.81 -1.58 -1.43
N VAL A 26 -18.06 -1.56 -1.93
CA VAL A 26 -18.44 -2.26 -3.18
C VAL A 26 -17.74 -1.64 -4.38
N THR A 27 -17.64 -0.31 -4.44
CA THR A 27 -16.95 0.41 -5.52
C THR A 27 -15.44 0.14 -5.49
N ALA A 28 -14.82 0.09 -4.32
CA ALA A 28 -13.42 -0.31 -4.17
C ALA A 28 -13.16 -1.73 -4.68
N GLY A 29 -14.10 -2.65 -4.47
CA GLY A 29 -14.07 -3.98 -5.09
C GLY A 29 -14.02 -3.93 -6.62
N MET A 30 -14.78 -3.00 -7.22
CA MET A 30 -14.76 -2.79 -8.68
C MET A 30 -13.48 -2.10 -9.15
N VAL A 31 -12.84 -1.26 -8.31
CA VAL A 31 -11.51 -0.70 -8.60
C VAL A 31 -10.46 -1.81 -8.69
N HIS A 32 -10.43 -2.71 -7.70
CA HIS A 32 -9.57 -3.90 -7.74
C HIS A 32 -9.80 -4.70 -9.03
N LEU A 33 -11.06 -4.99 -9.35
CA LEU A 33 -11.41 -5.78 -10.53
C LEU A 33 -11.01 -5.09 -11.84
N GLY A 34 -11.19 -3.77 -11.93
CA GLY A 34 -10.84 -2.95 -13.07
C GLY A 34 -9.35 -3.00 -13.42
N ASP A 35 -8.50 -2.85 -12.41
CA ASP A 35 -7.05 -2.96 -12.54
C ASP A 35 -6.62 -4.38 -12.91
N LYS A 36 -7.14 -5.38 -12.21
CA LYS A 36 -6.83 -6.80 -12.47
C LYS A 36 -7.20 -7.24 -13.89
N LEU A 37 -8.30 -6.73 -14.42
CA LEU A 37 -8.78 -7.03 -15.77
C LEU A 37 -8.17 -6.16 -16.86
N GLY A 38 -7.34 -5.16 -16.51
CA GLY A 38 -6.69 -4.25 -17.46
C GLY A 38 -7.60 -3.16 -18.03
N LEU A 39 -8.79 -2.95 -17.47
CA LEU A 39 -9.79 -1.99 -17.96
C LEU A 39 -9.30 -0.54 -17.90
N TYR A 40 -8.63 -0.15 -16.79
CA TYR A 40 -8.04 1.19 -16.69
C TYR A 40 -6.88 1.39 -17.69
N ARG A 41 -6.06 0.35 -17.91
CA ARG A 41 -4.95 0.41 -18.88
C ARG A 41 -5.47 0.55 -20.30
N ALA A 42 -6.55 -0.14 -20.65
CA ALA A 42 -7.20 0.00 -21.95
C ALA A 42 -7.71 1.44 -22.16
N LEU A 43 -8.46 1.98 -21.19
CA LEU A 43 -8.94 3.38 -21.26
C LEU A 43 -7.79 4.40 -21.29
N ALA A 44 -6.69 4.15 -20.57
CA ALA A 44 -5.51 5.02 -20.59
C ALA A 44 -4.77 4.99 -21.93
N SER A 45 -4.78 3.84 -22.62
CA SER A 45 -4.08 3.66 -23.90
C SER A 45 -4.91 4.13 -25.10
N ALA A 46 -6.22 4.31 -24.92
CA ALA A 46 -7.11 4.76 -25.97
C ALA A 46 -6.85 6.23 -26.33
N SER A 47 -6.86 6.52 -27.64
CA SER A 47 -6.74 7.91 -28.15
C SER A 47 -8.08 8.66 -28.15
N ASN A 48 -9.20 7.94 -28.10
CA ASN A 48 -10.56 8.49 -28.07
C ASN A 48 -11.37 7.78 -26.98
N PRO A 49 -12.45 8.41 -26.47
CA PRO A 49 -13.41 7.74 -25.59
C PRO A 49 -13.95 6.44 -26.20
N MET A 50 -14.15 5.42 -25.37
CA MET A 50 -14.57 4.08 -25.79
C MET A 50 -15.99 3.79 -25.29
N ASP A 51 -16.86 3.21 -26.12
CA ASP A 51 -18.09 2.63 -25.59
C ASP A 51 -17.79 1.30 -24.86
N SER A 52 -18.83 0.65 -24.31
CA SER A 52 -18.64 -0.63 -23.60
C SER A 52 -18.25 -1.79 -24.51
N THR A 53 -18.60 -1.75 -25.79
CA THR A 53 -18.24 -2.77 -26.80
C THR A 53 -16.76 -2.69 -27.12
N ASP A 54 -16.26 -1.48 -27.42
CA ASP A 54 -14.85 -1.21 -27.70
C ASP A 54 -13.97 -1.58 -26.51
N LEU A 55 -14.37 -1.17 -25.29
CA LEU A 55 -13.61 -1.45 -24.08
C LEU A 55 -13.53 -2.96 -23.79
N ALA A 56 -14.63 -3.67 -23.99
CA ALA A 56 -14.68 -5.11 -23.83
C ALA A 56 -13.82 -5.84 -24.87
N ALA A 57 -13.88 -5.42 -26.13
CA ALA A 57 -13.04 -5.96 -27.19
C ALA A 57 -11.55 -5.75 -26.90
N ALA A 58 -11.16 -4.55 -26.44
CA ALA A 58 -9.77 -4.23 -26.09
C ALA A 58 -9.20 -5.09 -24.95
N CYS A 59 -10.05 -5.58 -24.05
CA CYS A 59 -9.63 -6.43 -22.92
C CYS A 59 -9.92 -7.93 -23.12
N GLY A 60 -10.56 -8.32 -24.22
CA GLY A 60 -11.01 -9.70 -24.45
C GLY A 60 -12.08 -10.17 -23.44
N LEU A 61 -12.98 -9.25 -23.03
CA LEU A 61 -14.00 -9.49 -22.01
C LEU A 61 -15.41 -9.50 -22.59
N HIS A 62 -16.36 -10.00 -21.79
CA HIS A 62 -17.76 -9.99 -22.18
C HIS A 62 -18.38 -8.60 -21.94
N GLU A 63 -18.87 -7.98 -23.01
CA GLU A 63 -19.37 -6.61 -23.06
C GLU A 63 -20.38 -6.28 -21.94
N ARG A 64 -21.40 -7.11 -21.74
CA ARG A 64 -22.42 -6.88 -20.70
C ARG A 64 -21.85 -6.64 -19.30
N TRP A 65 -20.78 -7.35 -18.94
CA TRP A 65 -20.10 -7.23 -17.64
C TRP A 65 -19.23 -5.98 -17.57
N VAL A 66 -18.53 -5.67 -18.66
CA VAL A 66 -17.75 -4.43 -18.80
C VAL A 66 -18.65 -3.20 -18.71
N ARG A 67 -19.86 -3.26 -19.28
CA ARG A 67 -20.83 -2.16 -19.21
C ARG A 67 -21.27 -1.86 -17.78
N GLU A 68 -21.65 -2.88 -17.00
CA GLU A 68 -22.00 -2.66 -15.58
C GLU A 68 -20.83 -2.09 -14.79
N TRP A 69 -19.62 -2.61 -15.04
CA TRP A 69 -18.43 -2.09 -14.39
C TRP A 69 -18.21 -0.62 -14.77
N ALA A 70 -18.27 -0.26 -16.05
CA ALA A 70 -18.08 1.11 -16.51
C ALA A 70 -19.12 2.06 -15.92
N TYR A 71 -20.39 1.65 -15.85
CA TYR A 71 -21.45 2.41 -15.20
C TYR A 71 -21.19 2.61 -13.71
N ASN A 72 -20.77 1.57 -12.97
CA ASN A 72 -20.40 1.72 -11.57
C ASN A 72 -19.25 2.72 -11.40
N GLN A 73 -18.19 2.60 -12.20
CA GLN A 73 -17.02 3.45 -12.11
C GLN A 73 -17.31 4.91 -12.50
N ALA A 74 -18.13 5.12 -13.53
CA ALA A 74 -18.55 6.46 -13.97
C ALA A 74 -19.49 7.11 -12.93
N ALA A 75 -20.46 6.36 -12.39
CA ALA A 75 -21.34 6.84 -11.32
C ALA A 75 -20.56 7.16 -10.03
N GLY A 76 -19.53 6.36 -9.73
CA GLY A 76 -18.56 6.60 -8.66
C GLY A 76 -17.58 7.74 -8.94
N ARG A 77 -17.62 8.35 -10.14
CA ARG A 77 -16.74 9.43 -10.61
C ARG A 77 -15.25 9.05 -10.66
N LEU A 78 -14.96 7.76 -10.77
CA LEU A 78 -13.60 7.23 -10.90
C LEU A 78 -13.11 7.29 -12.35
N ILE A 79 -14.03 7.10 -13.30
CA ILE A 79 -13.80 7.34 -14.73
C ILE A 79 -14.74 8.43 -15.24
N SER A 80 -14.36 9.08 -16.34
CA SER A 80 -15.18 10.10 -17.00
C SER A 80 -16.02 9.46 -18.10
N PHE A 81 -17.16 10.10 -18.42
CA PHE A 81 -18.03 9.64 -19.50
C PHE A 81 -18.66 10.81 -20.26
N SER A 82 -19.01 10.55 -21.51
CA SER A 82 -19.84 11.39 -22.37
C SER A 82 -21.04 10.58 -22.84
N SER A 83 -22.21 11.20 -22.91
CA SER A 83 -23.44 10.52 -23.34
C SER A 83 -24.15 11.35 -24.41
N LEU A 84 -24.46 10.74 -25.56
CA LEU A 84 -25.25 11.38 -26.63
C LEU A 84 -26.70 11.64 -26.21
N ARG A 85 -27.20 10.88 -25.23
CA ARG A 85 -28.57 10.98 -24.69
C ARG A 85 -29.63 10.87 -25.81
N SER A 86 -29.51 9.89 -26.68
CA SER A 86 -30.45 9.65 -27.76
C SER A 86 -31.85 9.31 -27.24
N ASN A 87 -32.87 9.51 -28.07
CA ASN A 87 -34.24 9.11 -27.77
C ASN A 87 -34.81 8.24 -28.91
N PRO A 88 -35.01 6.92 -28.71
CA PRO A 88 -34.75 6.18 -27.47
C PRO A 88 -33.25 6.07 -27.16
N SER A 89 -32.90 5.87 -25.89
CA SER A 89 -31.50 5.72 -25.48
C SER A 89 -30.89 4.47 -26.12
N ALA A 90 -29.67 4.64 -26.63
CA ALA A 90 -28.89 3.57 -27.24
C ALA A 90 -27.69 3.22 -26.37
N ILE A 91 -27.15 2.01 -26.55
CA ILE A 91 -26.03 1.50 -25.75
C ILE A 91 -24.74 2.24 -26.09
N ASP A 92 -24.57 2.57 -27.36
CA ASP A 92 -23.47 3.34 -27.94
C ASP A 92 -23.60 4.85 -27.69
N ASP A 93 -24.62 5.30 -26.95
CA ASP A 93 -24.70 6.69 -26.49
C ASP A 93 -23.58 7.03 -25.52
N ASP A 94 -23.18 6.06 -24.67
CA ASP A 94 -22.26 6.26 -23.56
C ASP A 94 -20.82 5.85 -23.93
N THR A 95 -19.90 6.82 -23.86
CA THR A 95 -18.46 6.59 -24.05
C THR A 95 -17.70 6.98 -22.79
N PHE A 96 -16.66 6.21 -22.46
CA PHE A 96 -15.87 6.32 -21.24
C PHE A 96 -14.42 6.66 -21.57
N TYR A 97 -13.79 7.43 -20.68
CA TYR A 97 -12.39 7.83 -20.81
C TYR A 97 -11.77 8.19 -19.46
N LEU A 98 -10.45 8.30 -19.42
CA LEU A 98 -9.71 8.84 -18.27
C LEU A 98 -9.19 10.23 -18.60
N THR A 99 -9.40 11.20 -17.70
CA THR A 99 -8.65 12.46 -17.73
C THR A 99 -7.16 12.20 -17.42
N PRO A 100 -6.26 13.18 -17.65
CA PRO A 100 -4.86 13.05 -17.26
C PRO A 100 -4.67 12.70 -15.77
N GLU A 101 -5.46 13.29 -14.88
CA GLU A 101 -5.40 13.02 -13.44
C GLU A 101 -5.90 11.61 -13.10
N GLN A 102 -7.04 11.20 -13.68
CA GLN A 102 -7.57 9.84 -13.51
C GLN A 102 -6.57 8.79 -14.01
N ARG A 103 -5.91 9.05 -15.15
CA ARG A 103 -4.86 8.18 -15.70
C ARG A 103 -3.66 8.06 -14.74
N ALA A 104 -3.18 9.20 -14.22
CA ALA A 104 -2.05 9.23 -13.29
C ALA A 104 -2.31 8.42 -12.01
N VAL A 105 -3.56 8.39 -11.53
CA VAL A 105 -3.94 7.66 -10.31
C VAL A 105 -4.26 6.19 -10.57
N LEU A 106 -4.96 5.88 -11.68
CA LEU A 106 -5.55 4.55 -11.92
C LEU A 106 -4.77 3.66 -12.88
N ALA A 107 -3.84 4.20 -13.68
CA ALA A 107 -3.24 3.46 -14.79
C ALA A 107 -1.74 3.68 -15.02
N ASP A 108 -1.12 4.71 -14.46
CA ASP A 108 0.32 4.98 -14.61
C ASP A 108 1.11 4.52 -13.38
N GLU A 109 1.62 3.28 -13.40
CA GLU A 109 2.38 2.70 -12.28
C GLU A 109 3.69 3.43 -11.96
N SER A 110 4.17 4.29 -12.88
CA SER A 110 5.40 5.06 -12.68
C SER A 110 5.15 6.40 -11.99
N HIS A 111 3.91 6.87 -11.97
CA HIS A 111 3.55 8.17 -11.45
C HIS A 111 3.39 8.12 -9.91
N PRO A 112 3.89 9.11 -9.15
CA PRO A 112 3.79 9.13 -7.67
C PRO A 112 2.37 9.06 -7.11
N ALA A 113 1.39 9.50 -7.90
CA ALA A 113 -0.03 9.49 -7.51
C ALA A 113 -0.73 8.15 -7.76
N PHE A 114 -0.04 7.15 -8.32
CA PHE A 114 -0.61 5.84 -8.61
C PHE A 114 -1.16 5.18 -7.34
N GLY A 115 -2.46 4.91 -7.32
CA GLY A 115 -3.19 4.53 -6.12
C GLY A 115 -3.57 3.05 -6.04
N MET A 116 -3.24 2.23 -7.03
CA MET A 116 -3.82 0.89 -7.16
C MET A 116 -3.28 -0.16 -6.17
N GLY A 117 -2.12 0.07 -5.56
CA GLY A 117 -1.50 -0.92 -4.66
C GLY A 117 -2.39 -1.35 -3.49
N MET A 118 -3.09 -0.40 -2.85
CA MET A 118 -3.99 -0.73 -1.74
C MET A 118 -5.23 -1.51 -2.22
N PHE A 119 -5.69 -1.27 -3.44
CA PHE A 119 -6.80 -2.00 -4.05
C PHE A 119 -6.37 -3.39 -4.53
N HIS A 120 -5.10 -3.61 -4.90
CA HIS A 120 -4.59 -4.94 -5.30
C HIS A 120 -4.88 -5.99 -4.24
N ARG A 121 -4.59 -5.68 -2.97
CA ARG A 121 -4.78 -6.60 -1.84
C ARG A 121 -6.19 -6.61 -1.24
N LEU A 122 -7.15 -5.88 -1.83
CA LEU A 122 -8.49 -5.74 -1.26
C LEU A 122 -9.21 -7.08 -1.03
N PRO A 123 -9.14 -8.09 -1.93
CA PRO A 123 -9.73 -9.40 -1.66
C PRO A 123 -9.17 -10.08 -0.41
N GLN A 124 -7.85 -10.02 -0.19
CA GLN A 124 -7.16 -10.59 0.97
C GLN A 124 -7.57 -9.85 2.25
N THR A 125 -7.64 -8.51 2.19
CA THR A 125 -8.15 -7.68 3.28
C THR A 125 -9.58 -8.07 3.66
N MET A 126 -10.48 -8.25 2.68
CA MET A 126 -11.87 -8.64 2.94
C MET A 126 -11.99 -10.07 3.44
N GLU A 127 -11.15 -10.99 2.96
CA GLU A 127 -11.09 -12.37 3.47
C GLU A 127 -10.70 -12.39 4.96
N SER A 128 -9.83 -11.47 5.41
CA SER A 128 -9.43 -11.36 6.81
C SER A 128 -10.60 -11.11 7.77
N LEU A 129 -11.69 -10.51 7.31
CA LEU A 129 -12.89 -10.25 8.12
C LEU A 129 -13.52 -11.55 8.66
N LYS A 130 -13.28 -12.70 8.01
CA LYS A 130 -13.77 -14.00 8.49
C LYS A 130 -13.03 -14.52 9.72
N ARG A 131 -11.77 -14.13 9.90
CA ARG A 131 -10.89 -14.60 11.00
C ARG A 131 -10.76 -13.60 12.14
N LEU A 132 -10.90 -12.31 11.86
CA LEU A 132 -10.78 -11.23 12.85
C LEU A 132 -11.68 -11.36 14.09
N PRO A 133 -12.92 -11.91 14.05
CA PRO A 133 -13.71 -12.08 15.27
C PRO A 133 -13.00 -12.83 16.39
N GLU A 134 -12.08 -13.75 16.06
CA GLU A 134 -11.29 -14.45 17.07
C GLU A 134 -10.16 -13.58 17.63
N THR A 135 -9.49 -12.79 16.79
CA THR A 135 -8.51 -11.78 17.23
C THR A 135 -9.11 -10.80 18.25
N PHE A 136 -10.36 -10.38 18.06
CA PHE A 136 -11.05 -9.52 19.03
C PHE A 136 -11.34 -10.21 20.38
N ARG A 137 -11.43 -11.54 20.42
CA ARG A 137 -11.64 -12.31 21.66
C ARG A 137 -10.34 -12.62 22.38
N THR A 138 -9.30 -12.98 21.62
CA THR A 138 -8.03 -13.45 22.18
C THR A 138 -7.01 -12.34 22.38
N GLY A 139 -7.15 -11.22 21.66
CA GLY A 139 -6.14 -10.19 21.55
C GLY A 139 -4.94 -10.59 20.67
N VAL A 140 -4.97 -11.76 20.03
CA VAL A 140 -3.87 -12.25 19.17
C VAL A 140 -4.24 -12.09 17.70
N GLY A 141 -3.44 -11.31 16.98
CA GLY A 141 -3.60 -11.04 15.56
C GLY A 141 -2.87 -12.03 14.66
N TYR A 142 -2.81 -11.68 13.38
CA TYR A 142 -2.14 -12.44 12.33
C TYR A 142 -0.97 -11.66 11.75
N ASP A 143 0.11 -12.37 11.43
CA ASP A 143 1.30 -11.83 10.76
C ASP A 143 1.05 -11.46 9.29
N TYR A 144 2.06 -10.88 8.63
CA TYR A 144 1.98 -10.54 7.21
C TYR A 144 1.84 -11.75 6.30
N ASP A 145 2.47 -12.87 6.64
CA ASP A 145 2.41 -14.10 5.84
C ASP A 145 0.98 -14.66 5.74
N SER A 146 0.14 -14.37 6.72
CA SER A 146 -1.28 -14.74 6.71
C SER A 146 -2.08 -14.14 5.54
N HIS A 147 -1.55 -13.15 4.80
CA HIS A 147 -2.18 -12.54 3.62
C HIS A 147 -1.77 -13.22 2.30
N GLY A 148 -0.81 -14.14 2.35
CA GLY A 148 -0.32 -14.87 1.19
C GLY A 148 0.50 -14.04 0.20
N PRO A 149 0.89 -14.62 -0.95
CA PRO A 149 1.79 -13.98 -1.91
C PRO A 149 1.22 -12.69 -2.52
N GLU A 150 -0.08 -12.65 -2.80
CA GLU A 150 -0.74 -11.45 -3.33
C GLU A 150 -0.76 -10.28 -2.32
N GLY A 151 -0.71 -10.58 -1.01
CA GLY A 151 -0.55 -9.56 0.02
C GLY A 151 0.79 -8.84 -0.10
N ALA A 152 1.87 -9.60 -0.32
CA ALA A 152 3.22 -9.05 -0.51
C ALA A 152 3.31 -8.21 -1.79
N VAL A 153 2.72 -8.67 -2.90
CA VAL A 153 2.64 -7.90 -4.16
C VAL A 153 1.83 -6.61 -3.98
N GLY A 154 0.72 -6.65 -3.23
CA GLY A 154 -0.08 -5.45 -2.97
C GLY A 154 0.69 -4.39 -2.18
N ILE A 155 1.44 -4.81 -1.15
CA ILE A 155 2.31 -3.91 -0.38
C ILE A 155 3.40 -3.31 -1.29
N GLU A 156 4.08 -4.14 -2.09
CA GLU A 156 5.05 -3.68 -3.10
C GLU A 156 4.45 -2.57 -3.98
N ARG A 157 3.30 -2.83 -4.61
CA ARG A 157 2.62 -1.88 -5.50
C ARG A 157 2.16 -0.61 -4.78
N SER A 158 1.94 -0.64 -3.47
CA SER A 158 1.58 0.55 -2.67
C SER A 158 2.76 1.48 -2.42
N PHE A 159 3.96 0.95 -2.19
CA PHE A 159 5.12 1.76 -1.83
C PHE A 159 6.00 2.12 -3.02
N GLU A 160 5.96 1.34 -4.10
CA GLU A 160 6.84 1.52 -5.25
C GLU A 160 6.71 2.91 -5.93
N PRO A 161 5.52 3.47 -6.16
CA PRO A 161 5.38 4.82 -6.72
C PRO A 161 6.03 5.91 -5.85
N TRP A 162 5.90 5.79 -4.53
CA TRP A 162 6.52 6.74 -3.60
C TRP A 162 8.04 6.59 -3.60
N ASN A 163 8.55 5.36 -3.54
CA ASN A 163 9.98 5.06 -3.59
C ASN A 163 10.62 5.57 -4.90
N LEU A 164 9.94 5.38 -6.04
CA LEU A 164 10.32 5.91 -7.35
C LEU A 164 10.51 7.42 -7.32
N ALA A 165 9.52 8.13 -6.78
CA ALA A 165 9.45 9.58 -6.89
C ALA A 165 10.19 10.34 -5.79
N ASN A 166 10.48 9.71 -4.64
CA ASN A 166 10.97 10.44 -3.46
C ASN A 166 12.28 9.89 -2.88
N LEU A 167 12.51 8.58 -2.84
CA LEU A 167 13.64 8.02 -2.09
C LEU A 167 15.00 8.57 -2.59
N LEU A 168 15.34 8.28 -3.85
CA LEU A 168 16.58 8.74 -4.46
C LEU A 168 16.59 10.25 -4.78
N PRO A 169 15.53 10.85 -5.36
CA PRO A 169 15.60 12.25 -5.80
C PRO A 169 15.37 13.28 -4.69
N VAL A 170 14.74 12.92 -3.57
CA VAL A 170 14.33 13.87 -2.51
C VAL A 170 14.91 13.50 -1.15
N VAL A 171 14.69 12.27 -0.70
CA VAL A 171 15.00 11.85 0.69
C VAL A 171 16.50 11.71 0.91
N LEU A 172 17.20 10.91 0.08
CA LEU A 172 18.64 10.74 0.25
C LEU A 172 19.45 12.05 0.08
N PRO A 173 19.15 12.92 -0.89
CA PRO A 173 19.83 14.22 -1.02
C PRO A 173 19.63 15.15 0.17
N ALA A 174 18.51 15.01 0.89
CA ALA A 174 18.24 15.79 2.10
C ALA A 174 19.07 15.34 3.32
N MET A 175 19.79 14.22 3.25
CA MET A 175 20.63 13.69 4.33
C MET A 175 22.08 14.14 4.16
N PRO A 176 22.59 15.08 4.97
CA PRO A 176 23.90 15.66 4.78
C PRO A 176 25.02 14.61 4.75
N GLY A 177 25.80 14.60 3.67
CA GLY A 177 26.95 13.71 3.48
C GLY A 177 26.62 12.26 3.14
N LEU A 178 25.38 11.80 3.31
CA LEU A 178 25.00 10.40 3.04
C LEU A 178 25.16 10.02 1.57
N PRO A 179 24.73 10.81 0.56
CA PRO A 179 24.94 10.45 -0.85
C PRO A 179 26.42 10.24 -1.21
N ALA A 180 27.32 11.06 -0.65
CA ALA A 180 28.75 10.91 -0.86
C ALA A 180 29.31 9.64 -0.20
N ARG A 181 28.85 9.28 0.99
CA ARG A 181 29.20 8.02 1.67
C ARG A 181 28.72 6.81 0.87
N LEU A 182 27.46 6.84 0.40
CA LEU A 182 26.90 5.79 -0.44
C LEU A 182 27.67 5.61 -1.75
N ALA A 183 28.08 6.71 -2.39
CA ALA A 183 28.91 6.69 -3.59
C ALA A 183 30.33 6.16 -3.34
N ALA A 184 30.93 6.47 -2.19
CA ALA A 184 32.25 5.97 -1.80
C ALA A 184 32.24 4.47 -1.45
N GLY A 185 31.09 3.96 -0.99
CA GLY A 185 30.87 2.56 -0.65
C GLY A 185 30.80 2.34 0.85
N VAL A 186 29.61 1.96 1.33
CA VAL A 186 29.34 1.65 2.72
C VAL A 186 28.41 0.45 2.86
N ALA A 187 28.24 -0.05 4.08
CA ALA A 187 27.25 -1.08 4.41
C ALA A 187 25.92 -0.43 4.80
N VAL A 188 24.84 -0.90 4.18
CA VAL A 188 23.48 -0.40 4.33
C VAL A 188 22.54 -1.54 4.69
N ALA A 189 21.62 -1.31 5.63
CA ALA A 189 20.50 -2.21 5.87
C ALA A 189 19.15 -1.53 5.65
N ASP A 190 18.18 -2.28 5.15
CA ASP A 190 16.77 -1.90 5.12
C ASP A 190 15.98 -2.92 5.95
N VAL A 191 15.39 -2.48 7.07
CA VAL A 191 14.68 -3.35 8.01
C VAL A 191 13.18 -3.24 7.75
N GLY A 192 12.52 -4.39 7.52
CA GLY A 192 11.17 -4.44 6.96
C GLY A 192 11.18 -4.14 5.46
N CYS A 193 12.10 -4.76 4.71
CA CYS A 193 12.35 -4.38 3.31
C CYS A 193 11.25 -4.80 2.33
N GLY A 194 10.29 -5.63 2.75
CA GLY A 194 9.24 -6.18 1.91
C GLY A 194 9.81 -6.89 0.69
N ALA A 195 9.25 -6.60 -0.49
CA ALA A 195 9.72 -7.09 -1.78
C ALA A 195 11.05 -6.47 -2.25
N GLY A 196 11.77 -5.73 -1.41
CA GLY A 196 13.12 -5.23 -1.67
C GLY A 196 13.21 -4.00 -2.59
N GLY A 197 12.11 -3.31 -2.86
CA GLY A 197 12.05 -2.20 -3.81
C GLY A 197 13.05 -1.07 -3.51
N ALA A 198 13.14 -0.64 -2.24
CA ALA A 198 14.10 0.39 -1.82
C ALA A 198 15.56 -0.09 -1.94
N VAL A 199 15.84 -1.30 -1.46
CA VAL A 199 17.16 -1.95 -1.55
C VAL A 199 17.65 -2.03 -2.99
N LEU A 200 16.85 -2.56 -3.92
CA LEU A 200 17.25 -2.73 -5.31
C LEU A 200 17.51 -1.39 -6.01
N ARG A 201 16.74 -0.36 -5.66
CA ARG A 201 16.91 1.00 -6.19
C ARG A 201 18.21 1.63 -5.72
N MET A 202 18.46 1.61 -4.41
CA MET A 202 19.70 2.15 -3.84
C MET A 202 20.92 1.36 -4.33
N ALA A 203 20.82 0.03 -4.44
CA ALA A 203 21.88 -0.82 -4.94
C ALA A 203 22.26 -0.52 -6.39
N ARG A 204 21.27 -0.19 -7.24
CA ARG A 204 21.50 0.24 -8.62
C ARG A 204 22.18 1.61 -8.69
N GLU A 205 21.76 2.56 -7.86
CA GLU A 205 22.30 3.93 -7.84
C GLU A 205 23.72 3.99 -7.25
N TYR A 206 24.01 3.15 -6.24
CA TYR A 206 25.26 3.18 -5.48
C TYR A 206 26.00 1.84 -5.55
N PRO A 207 26.63 1.50 -6.69
CA PRO A 207 27.26 0.18 -6.91
C PRO A 207 28.45 -0.11 -5.99
N ALA A 208 29.10 0.92 -5.43
CA ALA A 208 30.19 0.76 -4.48
C ALA A 208 29.71 0.28 -3.10
N SER A 209 28.46 0.58 -2.73
CA SER A 209 27.87 0.19 -1.45
C SER A 209 27.36 -1.25 -1.46
N ARG A 210 27.10 -1.80 -0.28
CA ARG A 210 26.51 -3.14 -0.07
C ARG A 210 25.22 -3.00 0.72
N PHE A 211 24.19 -3.68 0.25
CA PHE A 211 22.84 -3.56 0.78
C PHE A 211 22.32 -4.91 1.27
N VAL A 212 21.73 -4.92 2.46
CA VAL A 212 21.00 -6.07 3.00
C VAL A 212 19.57 -5.63 3.33
N GLY A 213 18.58 -6.23 2.68
CA GLY A 213 17.19 -6.10 3.10
C GLY A 213 16.83 -7.20 4.09
N TYR A 214 16.24 -6.83 5.22
CA TYR A 214 15.74 -7.77 6.23
C TYR A 214 14.22 -7.76 6.24
N ASP A 215 13.60 -8.94 6.14
CA ASP A 215 12.15 -9.10 6.31
C ASP A 215 11.85 -10.46 6.94
N ILE A 216 10.76 -10.55 7.70
CA ILE A 216 10.33 -11.82 8.33
C ILE A 216 9.30 -12.57 7.48
N SER A 217 8.69 -11.91 6.49
CA SER A 217 7.70 -12.52 5.61
C SER A 217 8.40 -13.37 4.56
N LYS A 218 8.06 -14.67 4.52
CA LYS A 218 8.61 -15.57 3.50
C LYS A 218 8.13 -15.21 2.10
N TYR A 219 6.92 -14.65 1.98
CA TYR A 219 6.37 -14.22 0.69
C TYR A 219 7.05 -12.95 0.19
N ALA A 220 7.31 -11.99 1.09
CA ALA A 220 8.08 -10.79 0.76
C ALA A 220 9.52 -11.13 0.34
N LEU A 221 10.21 -11.98 1.10
CA LEU A 221 11.56 -12.43 0.77
C LEU A 221 11.60 -13.22 -0.55
N ALA A 222 10.66 -14.13 -0.78
CA ALA A 222 10.58 -14.86 -2.06
C ALA A 222 10.44 -13.90 -3.25
N ARG A 223 9.56 -12.89 -3.13
CA ARG A 223 9.40 -11.84 -4.13
C ARG A 223 10.65 -10.97 -4.29
N ALA A 224 11.33 -10.62 -3.20
CA ALA A 224 12.58 -9.86 -3.22
C ALA A 224 13.70 -10.62 -3.95
N HIS A 225 13.80 -11.93 -3.74
CA HIS A 225 14.77 -12.79 -4.44
C HIS A 225 14.48 -12.93 -5.93
N GLU A 226 13.21 -13.07 -6.33
CA GLU A 226 12.80 -13.05 -7.74
C GLU A 226 13.24 -11.75 -8.42
N ARG A 227 12.91 -10.60 -7.82
CA ARG A 227 13.28 -9.27 -8.35
C ARG A 227 14.79 -9.05 -8.36
N LEU A 228 15.53 -9.57 -7.38
CA LEU A 228 16.99 -9.51 -7.36
C LEU A 228 17.57 -10.26 -8.56
N ALA A 229 17.10 -11.48 -8.82
CA ALA A 229 17.55 -12.29 -9.94
C ALA A 229 17.27 -11.59 -11.29
N GLU A 230 16.09 -10.98 -11.44
CA GLU A 230 15.74 -10.18 -12.62
C GLU A 230 16.60 -8.91 -12.77
N SER A 231 16.97 -8.28 -11.66
CA SER A 231 17.75 -7.04 -11.67
C SER A 231 19.24 -7.21 -12.01
N GLN A 232 19.76 -8.43 -11.87
CA GLN A 232 21.19 -8.78 -12.04
C GLN A 232 22.15 -7.99 -11.13
N LEU A 233 21.65 -7.40 -10.04
CA LEU A 233 22.47 -6.70 -9.06
C LEU A 233 23.25 -7.69 -8.19
N THR A 234 24.53 -7.40 -7.91
CA THR A 234 25.43 -8.25 -7.11
C THR A 234 25.80 -7.66 -5.76
N ASN A 235 25.43 -6.40 -5.52
CA ASN A 235 25.72 -5.66 -4.31
C ASN A 235 24.51 -5.58 -3.34
N ALA A 236 23.46 -6.36 -3.60
CA ALA A 236 22.28 -6.49 -2.75
C ALA A 236 22.02 -7.96 -2.40
N ARG A 237 21.47 -8.20 -1.21
CA ARG A 237 20.91 -9.49 -0.79
C ARG A 237 19.77 -9.29 0.21
N PHE A 238 19.03 -10.36 0.46
CA PHE A 238 17.90 -10.38 1.39
C PHE A 238 18.07 -11.48 2.42
N ALA A 239 17.60 -11.23 3.65
CA ALA A 239 17.78 -12.14 4.77
C ALA A 239 16.58 -12.12 5.73
N ASP A 240 16.30 -13.25 6.36
CA ASP A 240 15.38 -13.33 7.50
C ASP A 240 16.16 -13.04 8.79
N PRO A 241 15.85 -11.96 9.53
CA PRO A 241 16.59 -11.56 10.72
C PRO A 241 16.51 -12.58 11.87
N ARG A 242 15.58 -13.55 11.82
CA ARG A 242 15.49 -14.66 12.78
C ARG A 242 16.58 -15.71 12.56
N THR A 243 17.13 -15.78 11.34
CA THR A 243 18.18 -16.73 10.97
C THR A 243 19.53 -16.04 10.78
N GLU A 244 19.51 -14.81 10.27
CA GLU A 244 20.69 -13.99 10.05
C GLU A 244 20.40 -12.59 10.62
N PRO A 245 20.68 -12.34 11.91
CA PRO A 245 20.33 -11.08 12.56
C PRO A 245 21.16 -9.92 12.01
N LEU A 246 20.70 -8.70 12.30
CA LEU A 246 21.53 -7.51 12.09
C LEU A 246 22.88 -7.66 12.81
N PRO A 247 23.97 -7.11 12.25
CA PRO A 247 25.27 -7.14 12.91
C PRO A 247 25.23 -6.37 14.23
N THR A 248 26.11 -6.71 15.17
CA THR A 248 26.17 -6.08 16.51
C THR A 248 27.52 -5.41 16.77
N ASP A 249 28.19 -4.99 15.70
CA ASP A 249 29.58 -4.51 15.69
C ASP A 249 29.72 -3.08 15.17
N HIS A 250 28.62 -2.32 15.13
CA HIS A 250 28.59 -0.93 14.66
C HIS A 250 29.08 -0.76 13.20
N SER A 251 28.91 -1.78 12.35
CA SER A 251 29.40 -1.77 10.96
C SER A 251 28.49 -1.07 9.94
N LEU A 252 27.21 -0.85 10.26
CA LEU A 252 26.28 -0.20 9.33
C LEU A 252 26.42 1.32 9.35
N HIS A 253 26.46 1.93 8.18
CA HIS A 253 26.56 3.38 8.03
C HIS A 253 25.21 4.04 7.79
N PHE A 254 24.28 3.27 7.23
CA PHE A 254 22.93 3.70 6.96
C PHE A 254 21.95 2.56 7.23
N VAL A 255 20.89 2.84 7.97
CA VAL A 255 19.75 1.95 8.15
C VAL A 255 18.50 2.69 7.70
N SER A 256 17.66 2.04 6.91
CA SER A 256 16.31 2.52 6.59
C SER A 256 15.24 1.59 7.15
N THR A 257 14.13 2.18 7.57
CA THR A 257 12.88 1.50 7.94
C THR A 257 11.75 2.28 7.30
N PHE A 258 11.03 1.65 6.37
CA PHE A 258 9.91 2.28 5.67
C PHE A 258 8.59 1.64 6.10
N ASP A 259 7.83 2.38 6.90
CA ASP A 259 6.46 2.07 7.30
C ASP A 259 6.28 0.69 7.95
N CYS A 260 7.24 0.31 8.81
CA CYS A 260 7.31 -1.03 9.42
C CYS A 260 7.55 -1.01 10.94
N ILE A 261 7.85 0.13 11.58
CA ILE A 261 8.11 0.14 13.02
C ILE A 261 6.79 -0.02 13.80
N HIS A 262 5.72 0.63 13.35
CA HIS A 262 4.43 0.61 14.03
C HIS A 262 3.71 -0.75 14.00
N ASP A 263 4.08 -1.66 13.11
CA ASP A 263 3.44 -2.97 12.93
C ASP A 263 4.32 -4.16 13.36
N MET A 264 5.52 -3.89 13.88
CA MET A 264 6.38 -4.89 14.52
C MET A 264 5.83 -5.30 15.88
N THR A 265 6.02 -6.58 16.23
CA THR A 265 5.67 -7.10 17.57
C THR A 265 6.53 -6.50 18.67
N HIS A 266 7.82 -6.31 18.41
CA HIS A 266 8.80 -5.84 19.40
C HIS A 266 9.61 -4.63 18.90
N PRO A 267 8.97 -3.48 18.63
CA PRO A 267 9.62 -2.34 17.98
C PRO A 267 10.80 -1.80 18.79
N ALA A 268 10.71 -1.76 20.12
CA ALA A 268 11.82 -1.34 20.98
C ALA A 268 13.06 -2.24 20.84
N ALA A 269 12.89 -3.55 20.71
CA ALA A 269 13.98 -4.49 20.50
C ALA A 269 14.62 -4.29 19.13
N VAL A 270 13.82 -4.04 18.10
CA VAL A 270 14.31 -3.71 16.75
C VAL A 270 15.11 -2.40 16.77
N MET A 271 14.61 -1.35 17.43
CA MET A 271 15.34 -0.09 17.59
C MET A 271 16.68 -0.27 18.31
N GLN A 272 16.73 -1.12 19.34
CA GLN A 272 17.98 -1.46 20.03
C GLN A 272 18.95 -2.22 19.12
N ALA A 273 18.46 -3.18 18.32
CA ALA A 273 19.26 -3.92 17.35
C ALA A 273 19.82 -2.99 16.26
N ILE A 274 19.00 -2.07 15.73
CA ILE A 274 19.43 -1.03 14.80
C ILE A 274 20.55 -0.19 15.43
N ARG A 275 20.37 0.25 16.68
CA ARG A 275 21.41 1.05 17.37
C ARG A 275 22.72 0.28 17.58
N GLY A 276 22.66 -1.02 17.88
CA GLY A 276 23.85 -1.87 18.02
C GLY A 276 24.56 -2.18 16.69
N ALA A 277 23.82 -2.14 15.58
CA ALA A 277 24.35 -2.35 14.24
C ALA A 277 24.97 -1.07 13.64
N LEU A 278 24.45 0.09 14.03
CA LEU A 278 24.78 1.37 13.43
C LEU A 278 26.09 1.94 14.01
N HIS A 279 26.93 2.48 13.13
CA HIS A 279 28.11 3.26 13.51
C HIS A 279 27.72 4.47 14.38
N ASP A 280 28.66 4.99 15.18
CA ASP A 280 28.41 6.15 16.04
C ASP A 280 28.04 7.42 15.27
N ASP A 281 28.55 7.55 14.03
CA ASP A 281 28.19 8.61 13.07
C ASP A 281 27.22 8.12 11.97
N GLY A 282 26.65 6.93 12.14
CA GLY A 282 25.71 6.35 11.18
C GLY A 282 24.35 7.04 11.23
N VAL A 283 23.57 6.87 10.16
CA VAL A 283 22.25 7.49 10.02
C VAL A 283 21.17 6.41 10.02
N TRP A 284 20.11 6.62 10.80
CA TRP A 284 18.87 5.85 10.69
C TRP A 284 17.78 6.73 10.10
N LEU A 285 17.27 6.34 8.93
CA LEU A 285 16.06 6.88 8.33
C LEU A 285 14.85 6.07 8.82
N LEU A 286 14.00 6.72 9.61
CA LEU A 286 12.70 6.19 10.02
C LEU A 286 11.61 6.95 9.24
N VAL A 287 10.88 6.23 8.38
CA VAL A 287 9.67 6.72 7.72
C VAL A 287 8.49 5.93 8.28
N ASP A 288 7.48 6.63 8.78
CA ASP A 288 6.26 6.01 9.35
C ASP A 288 5.05 6.95 9.14
N ILE A 289 3.86 6.49 9.52
CA ILE A 289 2.61 7.19 9.29
C ILE A 289 2.54 8.50 10.07
N LYS A 290 2.18 9.57 9.34
CA LYS A 290 1.86 10.85 9.97
C LYS A 290 0.54 10.73 10.73
N ALA A 291 0.62 10.76 12.05
CA ALA A 291 -0.52 10.75 12.97
C ALA A 291 -0.55 11.99 13.88
N HIS A 292 -1.67 12.21 14.55
CA HIS A 292 -1.77 13.12 15.70
C HIS A 292 -1.69 12.34 17.02
N ASP A 293 -1.29 13.02 18.10
CA ASP A 293 -1.03 12.46 19.44
C ASP A 293 -2.19 11.69 20.10
N GLY A 294 -3.41 11.76 19.55
CA GLY A 294 -4.54 11.04 20.10
C GLY A 294 -5.77 11.01 19.22
N PHE A 295 -6.73 10.18 19.62
CA PHE A 295 -7.93 9.88 18.84
C PHE A 295 -8.72 11.13 18.43
N ALA A 296 -8.99 12.06 19.36
CA ALA A 296 -9.81 13.24 19.06
C ALA A 296 -9.21 14.07 17.90
N MET A 297 -7.90 14.31 17.93
CA MET A 297 -7.23 15.04 16.85
C MET A 297 -7.21 14.24 15.55
N ASN A 298 -6.99 12.93 15.59
CA ASN A 298 -7.08 12.10 14.39
C ASN A 298 -8.49 12.14 13.78
N ALA A 299 -9.54 11.97 14.60
CA ALA A 299 -10.93 11.98 14.14
C ALA A 299 -11.35 13.34 13.55
N GLU A 300 -10.87 14.44 14.10
CA GLU A 300 -11.26 15.79 13.67
C GLU A 300 -10.40 16.33 12.52
N LYS A 301 -9.11 15.98 12.45
CA LYS A 301 -8.14 16.63 11.55
C LYS A 301 -7.54 15.72 10.50
N ASN A 302 -7.59 14.40 10.67
CA ASN A 302 -7.09 13.46 9.67
C ASN A 302 -8.24 12.94 8.80
N PRO A 303 -8.38 13.41 7.54
CA PRO A 303 -9.46 12.99 6.64
C PRO A 303 -9.41 11.48 6.31
N MET A 304 -8.27 10.82 6.53
CA MET A 304 -8.08 9.39 6.30
C MET A 304 -8.17 8.56 7.58
N ALA A 305 -8.53 9.15 8.72
CA ALA A 305 -8.54 8.45 10.02
C ALA A 305 -9.37 7.16 9.99
N SER A 306 -10.58 7.19 9.42
CA SER A 306 -11.43 5.99 9.34
C SER A 306 -10.79 4.87 8.51
N LEU A 307 -10.11 5.21 7.42
CA LEU A 307 -9.38 4.22 6.62
C LEU A 307 -8.18 3.67 7.41
N MET A 308 -7.39 4.56 8.02
CA MET A 308 -6.17 4.20 8.75
C MET A 308 -6.45 3.33 9.97
N TYR A 309 -7.48 3.63 10.77
CA TYR A 309 -7.91 2.74 11.86
C TYR A 309 -8.43 1.39 11.35
N GLY A 310 -9.15 1.38 10.22
CA GLY A 310 -9.57 0.13 9.57
C GLY A 310 -8.39 -0.73 9.11
N VAL A 311 -7.41 -0.10 8.44
CA VAL A 311 -6.16 -0.76 8.01
C VAL A 311 -5.37 -1.24 9.22
N SER A 312 -5.36 -0.49 10.32
CA SER A 312 -4.73 -0.90 11.57
C SER A 312 -5.29 -2.24 12.04
N VAL A 313 -6.61 -2.33 12.22
CA VAL A 313 -7.28 -3.57 12.66
C VAL A 313 -7.01 -4.74 11.70
N MET A 314 -7.08 -4.50 10.39
CA MET A 314 -6.98 -5.57 9.39
C MET A 314 -5.54 -5.98 9.03
N SER A 315 -4.53 -5.16 9.37
CA SER A 315 -3.14 -5.36 8.94
C SER A 315 -2.15 -4.99 10.04
N CYS A 316 -1.97 -3.69 10.33
CA CYS A 316 -0.82 -3.22 11.13
C CYS A 316 -0.89 -3.63 12.60
N LEU A 317 -2.01 -3.36 13.28
CA LEU A 317 -2.25 -3.80 14.65
C LEU A 317 -2.31 -5.32 14.74
N SER A 318 -2.94 -5.97 13.74
CA SER A 318 -2.98 -7.43 13.65
C SER A 318 -1.57 -8.04 13.66
N SER A 319 -0.65 -7.46 12.87
CA SER A 319 0.76 -7.89 12.85
C SER A 319 1.46 -7.56 14.16
N ALA A 320 1.32 -6.33 14.68
CA ALA A 320 1.94 -5.91 15.93
C ALA A 320 1.48 -6.73 17.15
N MET A 321 0.27 -7.32 17.08
CA MET A 321 -0.31 -8.20 18.10
C MET A 321 -0.31 -9.68 17.68
N SER A 322 0.51 -10.08 16.70
CA SER A 322 0.59 -11.48 16.23
C SER A 322 1.27 -12.43 17.24
N THR A 323 1.81 -11.87 18.33
CA THR A 323 2.37 -12.60 19.47
C THR A 323 1.70 -12.12 20.76
N PRO A 324 1.58 -12.97 21.80
CA PRO A 324 0.92 -12.59 23.06
C PRO A 324 1.55 -11.39 23.77
N ASP A 325 2.83 -11.11 23.53
CA ASP A 325 3.62 -10.03 24.11
C ASP A 325 3.88 -8.88 23.11
N GLY A 326 3.17 -8.86 21.99
CA GLY A 326 3.28 -7.83 20.97
C GLY A 326 2.88 -6.43 21.48
N ALA A 327 3.63 -5.40 21.07
CA ALA A 327 3.45 -4.04 21.54
C ALA A 327 2.12 -3.40 21.11
N GLY A 328 1.57 -3.83 19.98
CA GLY A 328 0.26 -3.38 19.51
C GLY A 328 0.15 -1.88 19.21
N LEU A 329 1.19 -1.26 18.63
CA LEU A 329 1.18 0.18 18.32
C LEU A 329 0.11 0.52 17.26
N GLY A 330 0.04 -0.22 16.15
CA GLY A 330 -0.96 0.03 15.10
C GLY A 330 -0.67 1.27 14.24
N THR A 331 -1.51 1.51 13.23
CA THR A 331 -1.21 2.47 12.14
C THR A 331 -1.07 3.93 12.58
N LEU A 332 -1.71 4.34 13.68
CA LEU A 332 -1.73 5.74 14.12
C LEU A 332 -1.10 5.94 15.52
N GLY A 333 -0.31 4.98 15.98
CA GLY A 333 0.20 4.92 17.36
C GLY A 333 -0.91 4.77 18.38
#